data_AF-A0A088SF43-F1
#
_entry.id   AF-A0A088SF43-F1
#
_cell.length_a   1.000
_cell.length_b   1.000
_cell.length_c   1.000
_cell.angle_alpha   90.00
_cell.angle_beta   90.00
_cell.angle_gamma   90.00
#
_symmetry.space_group_name_H-M   'P 1'
#
loop_
_entity.id
_entity.type
_entity.pdbx_description
1 polymer ?
#
loop_
_entity_poly.entity_id
_entity_poly.type
_entity_poly.pdbx_seq_one_letter_code
_entity_poly.pdbx_strand_id
1 'polypeptide(L)'
;MLPSPSLLVVGRNLRTRVGANTNERLLAAERDEPATTSARPPPSGMDLSYITAKMPDLLPTYQTESAVWSARTFRSAWSTLHKAYASFLKTDPARAAELRAKDWKGLALYNSYAETLHLMSFLFPALRTAITQHPSFDYTQVEELFVHLGQDVEVRGSGGWVIQLPPPTTAELQYLMKHIGRFGADGRGCVANTAHRASVWRGRHGEALGVTLRVGRYVPGAARALLPLARRGSLLILSKAGMGKTTLLRDLAAGLAQDPLTPRVTVVDTSNEIGGDGPIPLPYLGRCRRIQVPRREDQSRVMIEVIQNHTPDYLIVDEIATEEEAEAAWSISQRGVHMIGTCHGEHLEGLLQNRALNLLVGGAAQAFLSNEERRLRNKTKKTVLERPYNSPFSFVVELHARNRAHLYVDVNKAVDLALDEQSAKLNAAIGAAVELSELLPSRVERLLLLQDEKTRKLKGASGSTEHDADLGEDKDDATALSSASQHTMDEEGYTFLADNDSGPQGNCSAVHSTFAAPNHASGRCTQRRAGKQRRPRKTDADLWRELKGFF
;
A
#
# COMPACT_ATOMS: atom_id res chain seq x y z
N MET A 1 -4.75 -80.23 -27.62
CA MET A 1 -4.44 -79.44 -26.41
C MET A 1 -3.17 -78.66 -26.69
N LEU A 2 -3.30 -77.37 -26.98
CA LEU A 2 -2.20 -76.42 -27.15
C LEU A 2 -2.54 -75.21 -26.25
N PRO A 3 -1.61 -74.68 -25.43
CA PRO A 3 -1.93 -73.68 -24.44
C PRO A 3 -1.90 -72.25 -25.02
N SER A 4 -2.78 -71.42 -24.49
CA SER A 4 -2.95 -69.99 -24.75
C SER A 4 -1.69 -69.18 -24.36
N PRO A 5 -1.29 -68.14 -25.10
CA PRO A 5 -0.25 -67.22 -24.67
C PRO A 5 -0.83 -66.16 -23.73
N SER A 6 -0.22 -66.04 -22.56
CA SER A 6 -0.46 -65.06 -21.51
C SER A 6 -0.17 -63.62 -21.97
N LEU A 7 -1.14 -62.73 -21.78
CA LEU A 7 -1.02 -61.28 -21.91
C LEU A 7 -0.03 -60.72 -20.86
N LEU A 8 1.17 -60.35 -21.29
CA LEU A 8 2.09 -59.50 -20.53
C LEU A 8 1.64 -58.04 -20.64
N VAL A 9 0.91 -57.56 -19.63
CA VAL A 9 0.65 -56.12 -19.43
C VAL A 9 1.96 -55.49 -18.95
N VAL A 10 2.71 -54.88 -19.87
CA VAL A 10 3.85 -54.03 -19.55
C VAL A 10 3.32 -52.69 -19.06
N GLY A 11 3.20 -52.54 -17.74
CA GLY A 11 2.96 -51.24 -17.10
C GLY A 11 4.16 -50.31 -17.28
N ARG A 12 4.15 -49.48 -18.33
CA ARG A 12 5.07 -48.34 -18.43
C ARG A 12 4.59 -47.20 -17.52
N ASN A 13 4.95 -47.28 -16.24
CA ASN A 13 4.92 -46.14 -15.33
C ASN A 13 6.07 -45.19 -15.67
N LEU A 14 5.88 -44.32 -16.67
CA LEU A 14 6.63 -43.07 -16.79
C LEU A 14 6.01 -42.06 -15.80
N ARG A 15 6.27 -42.27 -14.51
CA ARG A 15 6.09 -41.22 -13.50
C ARG A 15 7.22 -40.21 -13.68
N THR A 16 7.02 -39.25 -14.58
CA THR A 16 7.64 -37.93 -14.40
C THR A 16 7.22 -37.45 -13.01
N ARG A 17 8.17 -37.24 -12.09
CA ARG A 17 7.91 -36.53 -10.82
C ARG A 17 7.54 -35.08 -11.17
N VAL A 18 6.29 -34.88 -11.57
CA VAL A 18 5.62 -33.59 -11.60
C VAL A 18 5.52 -33.13 -10.14
N GLY A 19 5.85 -31.86 -9.91
CA GLY A 19 6.17 -31.30 -8.60
C GLY A 19 5.17 -31.59 -7.48
N ALA A 20 5.66 -31.43 -6.25
CA ALA A 20 4.90 -31.57 -5.00
C ALA A 20 3.44 -31.11 -5.16
N ASN A 21 2.50 -31.97 -4.74
CA ASN A 21 1.06 -31.68 -4.75
C ASN A 21 0.83 -30.33 -4.02
N THR A 22 -0.15 -29.53 -4.43
CA THR A 22 -0.46 -28.23 -3.81
C THR A 22 -0.55 -28.34 -2.28
N ASN A 23 -1.14 -29.41 -1.77
CA ASN A 23 -1.21 -29.70 -0.33
C ASN A 23 0.17 -29.90 0.32
N GLU A 24 1.11 -30.58 -0.34
CA GLU A 24 2.47 -30.75 0.19
C GLU A 24 3.22 -29.42 0.26
N ARG A 25 3.01 -28.54 -0.73
CA ARG A 25 3.60 -27.19 -0.73
C ARG A 25 3.01 -26.31 0.37
N LEU A 26 1.71 -26.43 0.63
CA LEU A 26 1.05 -25.71 1.73
C LEU A 26 1.54 -26.20 3.09
N LEU A 27 1.63 -27.52 3.30
CA LEU A 27 2.18 -28.11 4.52
C LEU A 27 3.66 -27.73 4.74
N ALA A 28 4.47 -27.73 3.67
CA ALA A 28 5.85 -27.28 3.74
C ALA A 28 5.93 -25.80 4.13
N ALA A 29 5.10 -24.94 3.54
CA ALA A 29 5.06 -23.53 3.91
C ALA A 29 4.61 -23.32 5.36
N GLU A 30 3.60 -24.05 5.84
CA GLU A 30 3.13 -24.00 7.24
C GLU A 30 4.24 -24.32 8.23
N ARG A 31 5.10 -25.27 7.88
CA ARG A 31 6.24 -25.70 8.70
C ARG A 31 7.50 -24.85 8.50
N ASP A 32 7.45 -23.82 7.65
CA ASP A 32 8.63 -23.11 7.16
C ASP A 32 9.73 -24.06 6.65
N GLU A 33 9.33 -25.11 5.93
CA GLU A 33 10.23 -26.02 5.23
C GLU A 33 10.49 -25.50 3.81
N PRO A 34 11.69 -25.76 3.24
CA PRO A 34 11.97 -25.32 1.90
C PRO A 34 11.11 -26.08 0.88
N ALA A 35 10.45 -25.35 -0.03
CA ALA A 35 9.61 -25.93 -1.09
C ALA A 35 10.44 -26.67 -2.16
N THR A 36 11.75 -26.47 -2.16
CA THR A 36 12.75 -27.15 -3.01
C THR A 36 13.85 -27.72 -2.11
N THR A 37 14.71 -28.60 -2.62
CA THR A 37 15.87 -29.12 -1.89
C THR A 37 16.94 -28.03 -1.67
N SER A 38 16.65 -26.96 -0.93
CA SER A 38 17.68 -26.06 -0.43
C SER A 38 18.34 -26.67 0.81
N ALA A 39 19.65 -26.47 0.95
CA ALA A 39 20.41 -26.98 2.10
C ALA A 39 20.08 -26.28 3.43
N ARG A 40 19.24 -25.23 3.41
CA ARG A 40 18.89 -24.39 4.55
C ARG A 40 17.38 -24.16 4.64
N PRO A 41 16.82 -24.03 5.86
CA PRO A 41 15.44 -23.62 6.01
C PRO A 41 15.24 -22.18 5.49
N PRO A 42 14.01 -21.84 5.05
CA PRO A 42 13.55 -20.48 4.84
C PRO A 42 13.93 -19.52 5.99
N PRO A 43 14.19 -18.24 5.72
CA PRO A 43 14.54 -17.24 6.73
C PRO A 43 13.54 -17.17 7.90
N SER A 44 12.24 -17.27 7.62
CA SER A 44 11.18 -17.32 8.64
C SER A 44 11.34 -18.47 9.64
N GLY A 45 11.82 -19.62 9.18
CA GLY A 45 12.06 -20.83 9.97
C GLY A 45 13.49 -20.97 10.51
N MET A 46 14.40 -20.06 10.18
CA MET A 46 15.77 -20.10 10.69
C MET A 46 15.81 -19.88 12.20
N ASP A 47 16.71 -20.59 12.87
CA ASP A 47 16.96 -20.39 14.30
C ASP A 47 17.51 -18.98 14.56
N LEU A 48 16.88 -18.26 15.48
CA LEU A 48 17.25 -16.88 15.77
C LEU A 48 18.66 -16.80 16.40
N SER A 49 19.00 -17.74 17.28
CA SER A 49 20.31 -17.78 17.94
C SER A 49 21.45 -18.04 16.94
N TYR A 50 21.19 -18.83 15.91
CA TYR A 50 22.14 -19.06 14.83
C TYR A 50 22.46 -17.76 14.07
N ILE A 51 21.45 -16.94 13.77
CA ILE A 51 21.64 -15.71 13.01
C ILE A 51 22.19 -14.58 13.88
N THR A 52 21.79 -14.46 15.15
CA THR A 52 22.37 -13.46 16.06
C THR A 52 23.86 -13.72 16.32
N ALA A 53 24.28 -14.99 16.38
CA ALA A 53 25.69 -15.36 16.47
C ALA A 53 26.53 -14.93 15.25
N LYS A 54 25.91 -14.60 14.10
CA LYS A 54 26.62 -14.10 12.91
C LYS A 54 26.89 -12.60 12.93
N MET A 55 26.18 -11.83 13.76
CA MET A 55 26.39 -10.39 13.93
C MET A 55 26.34 -10.01 15.42
N PRO A 56 27.25 -10.55 16.25
CA PRO A 56 27.16 -10.43 17.71
C PRO A 56 27.22 -8.98 18.20
N ASP A 57 27.95 -8.12 17.49
CA ASP A 57 28.17 -6.72 17.87
C ASP A 57 26.90 -5.87 17.82
N LEU A 58 25.90 -6.27 17.03
CA LEU A 58 24.66 -5.52 16.87
C LEU A 58 23.61 -5.84 17.94
N LEU A 59 23.68 -7.02 18.56
CA LEU A 59 22.64 -7.50 19.46
C LEU A 59 22.43 -6.58 20.69
N PRO A 60 23.48 -6.12 21.41
CA PRO A 60 23.31 -5.25 22.57
C PRO A 60 22.67 -3.90 22.24
N THR A 61 22.76 -3.44 20.98
CA THR A 61 22.17 -2.18 20.53
C THR A 61 20.65 -2.28 20.36
N TYR A 62 20.14 -3.44 19.97
CA TYR A 62 18.74 -3.61 19.55
C TYR A 62 17.89 -4.45 20.50
N GLN A 63 18.49 -5.24 21.38
CA GLN A 63 17.77 -6.12 22.29
C GLN A 63 17.28 -5.36 23.52
N THR A 64 15.98 -5.04 23.58
CA THR A 64 15.34 -4.57 24.83
C THR A 64 14.39 -5.59 25.42
N GLU A 65 13.69 -6.37 24.59
CA GLU A 65 12.69 -7.32 25.04
C GLU A 65 13.19 -8.77 24.95
N SER A 66 13.60 -9.34 26.07
CA SER A 66 14.19 -10.69 26.11
C SER A 66 13.28 -11.76 25.51
N ALA A 67 11.95 -11.65 25.64
CA ALA A 67 10.99 -12.59 25.08
C ALA A 67 11.01 -12.63 23.54
N VAL A 68 11.33 -11.52 22.87
CA VAL A 68 11.45 -11.47 21.41
C VAL A 68 12.71 -12.21 20.95
N TRP A 69 13.84 -11.95 21.64
CA TRP A 69 15.15 -12.44 21.23
C TRP A 69 15.51 -13.85 21.74
N SER A 70 14.70 -14.39 22.66
CA SER A 70 14.75 -15.80 23.10
C SER A 70 13.83 -16.72 22.30
N ALA A 71 13.09 -16.17 21.33
CA ALA A 71 12.23 -16.95 20.45
C ALA A 71 13.06 -17.89 19.55
N ARG A 72 12.53 -19.07 19.25
CA ARG A 72 13.25 -20.11 18.51
C ARG A 72 13.55 -19.71 17.06
N THR A 73 12.55 -19.18 16.35
CA THR A 73 12.66 -18.82 14.92
C THR A 73 12.29 -17.37 14.67
N PHE A 74 12.69 -16.82 13.51
CA PHE A 74 12.28 -15.46 13.10
C PHE A 74 10.76 -15.29 13.07
N ARG A 75 10.00 -16.26 12.57
CA ARG A 75 8.52 -16.19 12.58
C ARG A 75 7.99 -16.03 14.00
N SER A 76 8.49 -16.84 14.94
CA SER A 76 8.09 -16.74 16.34
C SER A 76 8.51 -15.42 16.98
N ALA A 77 9.70 -14.91 16.67
CA ALA A 77 10.21 -13.63 17.14
C ALA A 77 9.33 -12.46 16.66
N TRP A 78 9.00 -12.41 15.36
CA TRP A 78 8.09 -11.40 14.80
C TRP A 78 6.70 -11.47 15.43
N SER A 79 6.14 -12.68 15.60
CA SER A 79 4.86 -12.87 16.29
C SER A 79 4.90 -12.34 17.72
N THR A 80 5.95 -12.65 18.48
CA THR A 80 6.13 -12.15 19.85
C THR A 80 6.28 -10.63 19.88
N LEU A 81 7.07 -10.06 18.97
CA LEU A 81 7.25 -8.62 18.82
C LEU A 81 5.91 -7.91 18.56
N HIS A 82 5.12 -8.40 17.60
CA HIS A 82 3.81 -7.81 17.28
C HIS A 82 2.84 -7.87 18.47
N LYS A 83 2.81 -8.99 19.20
CA LYS A 83 1.97 -9.16 20.40
C LYS A 83 2.41 -8.23 21.54
N ALA A 84 3.71 -8.17 21.82
CA ALA A 84 4.28 -7.29 22.83
C ALA A 84 4.02 -5.82 22.51
N TYR A 85 4.24 -5.42 21.25
CA TYR A 85 3.99 -4.07 20.77
C TYR A 85 2.53 -3.66 20.95
N ALA A 86 1.59 -4.51 20.52
CA ALA A 86 0.15 -4.24 20.68
C ALA A 86 -0.29 -4.15 22.14
N SER A 87 0.33 -4.94 23.03
CA SER A 87 0.08 -4.87 24.48
C SER A 87 0.62 -3.56 25.06
N PHE A 88 1.89 -3.23 24.81
CA PHE A 88 2.53 -2.03 25.35
C PHE A 88 1.91 -0.75 24.81
N LEU A 89 1.42 -0.73 23.58
CA LEU A 89 0.67 0.42 23.06
C LEU A 89 -0.50 0.86 23.96
N LYS A 90 -1.11 -0.08 24.68
CA LYS A 90 -2.23 0.20 25.60
C LYS A 90 -1.76 0.47 27.02
N THR A 91 -0.72 -0.22 27.49
CA THR A 91 -0.30 -0.20 28.90
C THR A 91 0.88 0.72 29.17
N ASP A 92 1.84 0.81 28.25
CA ASP A 92 3.10 1.54 28.38
C ASP A 92 3.61 2.05 27.01
N PRO A 93 3.13 3.24 26.58
CA PRO A 93 3.51 3.80 25.28
C PRO A 93 5.00 4.10 25.13
N ALA A 94 5.71 4.37 26.24
CA ALA A 94 7.15 4.64 26.22
C ALA A 94 7.92 3.37 25.87
N ARG A 95 7.59 2.25 26.51
CA ARG A 95 8.16 0.93 26.18
C ARG A 95 7.79 0.49 24.77
N ALA A 96 6.57 0.76 24.30
CA ALA A 96 6.19 0.50 22.90
C ALA A 96 7.06 1.30 21.91
N ALA A 97 7.31 2.58 22.20
CA ALA A 97 8.18 3.42 21.37
C ALA A 97 9.62 2.91 21.36
N GLU A 98 10.15 2.47 22.50
CA GLU A 98 11.48 1.86 22.59
C GLU A 98 11.57 0.55 21.79
N LEU A 99 10.59 -0.35 21.95
CA LEU A 99 10.51 -1.62 21.22
C LEU A 99 10.52 -1.40 19.69
N ARG A 100 9.81 -0.36 19.23
CA ARG A 100 9.81 0.04 17.82
C ARG A 100 11.16 0.63 17.38
N ALA A 101 11.80 1.43 18.22
CA ALA A 101 13.05 2.09 17.89
C ALA A 101 14.25 1.13 17.86
N LYS A 102 14.22 0.08 18.69
CA LYS A 102 15.32 -0.88 18.87
C LYS A 102 14.97 -2.25 18.29
N ASP A 103 14.15 -3.05 18.98
CA ASP A 103 13.92 -4.47 18.65
C ASP A 103 13.36 -4.67 17.25
N TRP A 104 12.41 -3.83 16.84
CA TRP A 104 11.83 -3.90 15.50
C TRP A 104 12.85 -3.65 14.40
N LYS A 105 13.69 -2.63 14.57
CA LYS A 105 14.77 -2.31 13.62
C LYS A 105 15.82 -3.41 13.62
N GLY A 106 16.22 -3.90 14.79
CA GLY A 106 17.15 -5.01 14.93
C GLY A 106 16.63 -6.25 14.20
N LEU A 107 15.41 -6.68 14.50
CA LEU A 107 14.82 -7.87 13.90
C LEU A 107 14.70 -7.74 12.37
N ALA A 108 14.39 -6.55 11.85
CA ALA A 108 14.42 -6.29 10.41
C ALA A 108 15.82 -6.41 9.79
N LEU A 109 16.87 -5.92 10.47
CA LEU A 109 18.26 -6.06 10.02
C LEU A 109 18.70 -7.52 10.01
N TYR A 110 18.46 -8.26 11.09
CA TYR A 110 18.77 -9.68 11.16
C TYR A 110 17.96 -10.50 10.15
N ASN A 111 16.69 -10.16 9.92
CA ASN A 111 15.87 -10.79 8.89
C ASN A 111 16.45 -10.52 7.48
N SER A 112 16.86 -9.29 7.19
CA SER A 112 17.51 -8.94 5.92
C SER A 112 18.81 -9.73 5.69
N TYR A 113 19.60 -9.92 6.75
CA TYR A 113 20.81 -10.75 6.70
C TYR A 113 20.46 -12.23 6.45
N ALA A 114 19.47 -12.76 7.16
CA ALA A 114 19.01 -14.15 7.01
C ALA A 114 18.46 -14.42 5.59
N GLU A 115 17.69 -13.50 5.02
CA GLU A 115 17.20 -13.56 3.64
C GLU A 115 18.37 -13.56 2.64
N THR A 116 19.35 -12.67 2.81
CA THR A 116 20.54 -12.62 1.93
C THR A 116 21.39 -13.89 2.05
N LEU A 117 21.55 -14.42 3.27
CA LEU A 117 22.24 -15.68 3.51
C LEU A 117 21.51 -16.86 2.82
N HIS A 118 20.18 -16.87 2.88
CA HIS A 118 19.36 -17.84 2.17
C HIS A 118 19.53 -17.72 0.66
N LEU A 119 19.51 -16.51 0.10
CA LEU A 119 19.77 -16.25 -1.31
C LEU A 119 21.13 -16.79 -1.76
N MET A 120 22.19 -16.51 -0.99
CA MET A 120 23.53 -17.00 -1.33
C MET A 120 23.59 -18.53 -1.35
N SER A 121 22.74 -19.21 -0.56
CA SER A 121 22.69 -20.67 -0.56
C SER A 121 22.18 -21.27 -1.89
N PHE A 122 21.51 -20.46 -2.73
CA PHE A 122 21.00 -20.88 -4.04
C PHE A 122 22.09 -20.85 -5.12
N LEU A 123 23.18 -20.13 -4.88
CA LEU A 123 24.34 -20.14 -5.75
C LEU A 123 25.09 -21.47 -5.63
N PHE A 124 25.70 -21.89 -6.73
CA PHE A 124 26.57 -23.06 -6.74
C PHE A 124 27.72 -22.90 -5.72
N PRO A 125 28.13 -23.96 -5.00
CA PRO A 125 29.08 -23.82 -3.90
C PRO A 125 30.40 -23.12 -4.25
N ALA A 126 30.98 -23.39 -5.43
CA ALA A 126 32.22 -22.75 -5.87
C ALA A 126 32.02 -21.24 -6.09
N LEU A 127 30.97 -20.85 -6.83
CA LEU A 127 30.62 -19.45 -7.06
C LEU A 127 30.30 -18.70 -5.75
N ARG A 128 29.52 -19.31 -4.85
CA ARG A 128 29.24 -18.74 -3.52
C ARG A 128 30.53 -18.48 -2.75
N THR A 129 31.44 -19.44 -2.71
CA THR A 129 32.72 -19.29 -1.99
C THR A 129 33.55 -18.17 -2.60
N ALA A 130 33.65 -18.10 -3.93
CA ALA A 130 34.38 -17.04 -4.63
C ALA A 130 33.83 -15.64 -4.31
N ILE A 131 32.50 -15.47 -4.27
CA ILE A 131 31.85 -14.21 -3.90
C ILE A 131 32.12 -13.87 -2.43
N THR A 132 31.86 -14.82 -1.53
CA THR A 132 31.86 -14.57 -0.07
C THR A 132 33.26 -14.41 0.53
N GLN A 133 34.30 -14.91 -0.14
CA GLN A 133 35.70 -14.70 0.24
C GLN A 133 36.31 -13.43 -0.36
N HIS A 134 35.59 -12.74 -1.26
CA HIS A 134 36.08 -11.52 -1.85
C HIS A 134 36.19 -10.41 -0.78
N PRO A 135 37.29 -9.65 -0.69
CA PRO A 135 37.51 -8.66 0.39
C PRO A 135 36.43 -7.58 0.49
N SER A 136 35.82 -7.21 -0.63
CA SER A 136 34.76 -6.19 -0.68
C SER A 136 33.36 -6.72 -0.35
N PHE A 137 33.19 -8.03 -0.19
CA PHE A 137 31.86 -8.60 -0.02
C PHE A 137 31.31 -8.35 1.39
N ASP A 138 30.10 -7.80 1.46
CA ASP A 138 29.35 -7.61 2.71
C ASP A 138 27.89 -8.05 2.51
N TYR A 139 27.48 -9.07 3.26
CA TYR A 139 26.11 -9.59 3.28
C TYR A 139 25.07 -8.50 3.57
N THR A 140 25.39 -7.55 4.45
CA THR A 140 24.47 -6.49 4.85
C THR A 140 24.29 -5.43 3.77
N GLN A 141 25.12 -5.43 2.73
CA GLN A 141 25.13 -4.41 1.68
C GLN A 141 24.74 -4.93 0.29
N VAL A 142 24.61 -6.25 0.08
CA VAL A 142 24.24 -6.80 -1.23
C VAL A 142 22.93 -6.19 -1.76
N GLU A 143 22.94 -5.70 -3.00
CA GLU A 143 21.78 -5.11 -3.68
C GLU A 143 21.35 -5.94 -4.91
N GLU A 144 22.31 -6.43 -5.70
CA GLU A 144 22.01 -7.14 -6.96
C GLU A 144 23.07 -8.22 -7.26
N LEU A 145 22.61 -9.33 -7.86
CA LEU A 145 23.47 -10.33 -8.48
C LEU A 145 23.06 -10.54 -9.92
N PHE A 146 24.02 -10.51 -10.82
CA PHE A 146 23.85 -10.79 -12.24
C PHE A 146 24.64 -12.04 -12.59
N VAL A 147 23.95 -13.06 -13.09
CA VAL A 147 24.54 -14.37 -13.45
C VAL A 147 24.08 -14.71 -14.86
N HIS A 148 24.99 -14.70 -15.85
CA HIS A 148 24.63 -14.92 -17.25
C HIS A 148 25.69 -15.76 -17.98
N LEU A 149 25.27 -16.71 -18.83
CA LEU A 149 26.18 -17.52 -19.63
C LEU A 149 26.95 -16.63 -20.63
N GLY A 150 28.27 -16.64 -20.52
CA GLY A 150 29.15 -15.87 -21.42
C GLY A 150 29.30 -14.40 -21.05
N GLN A 151 28.81 -13.96 -19.88
CA GLN A 151 29.15 -12.66 -19.30
C GLN A 151 29.62 -12.86 -17.86
N ASP A 152 30.48 -11.95 -17.40
CA ASP A 152 31.00 -12.02 -16.04
C ASP A 152 29.86 -11.96 -15.02
N VAL A 153 29.98 -12.77 -13.96
CA VAL A 153 29.08 -12.68 -12.82
C VAL A 153 29.36 -11.37 -12.10
N GLU A 154 28.34 -10.53 -11.94
CA GLU A 154 28.46 -9.30 -11.17
C GLU A 154 27.69 -9.39 -9.86
N VAL A 155 28.31 -8.99 -8.75
CA VAL A 155 27.63 -8.77 -7.47
C VAL A 155 27.84 -7.32 -7.07
N ARG A 156 26.74 -6.61 -6.82
CA ARG A 156 26.74 -5.19 -6.47
C ARG A 156 26.25 -5.02 -5.04
N GLY A 157 26.84 -4.09 -4.31
CA GLY A 157 26.31 -3.68 -3.02
C GLY A 157 26.23 -2.18 -2.81
N SER A 158 25.46 -1.81 -1.79
CA SER A 158 25.30 -0.45 -1.32
C SER A 158 26.68 0.10 -0.92
N GLY A 159 27.02 1.30 -1.38
CA GLY A 159 28.38 1.84 -1.25
C GLY A 159 29.19 1.81 -2.56
N GLY A 160 28.62 1.22 -3.62
CA GLY A 160 29.16 1.33 -4.98
C GLY A 160 30.22 0.28 -5.32
N TRP A 161 30.48 -0.68 -4.44
CA TRP A 161 31.38 -1.78 -4.74
C TRP A 161 30.73 -2.77 -5.72
N VAL A 162 31.57 -3.35 -6.58
CA VAL A 162 31.19 -4.34 -7.58
C VAL A 162 32.24 -5.45 -7.55
N ILE A 163 31.78 -6.68 -7.47
CA ILE A 163 32.60 -7.88 -7.63
C ILE A 163 32.31 -8.44 -9.01
N GLN A 164 33.36 -8.69 -9.80
CA GLN A 164 33.26 -9.36 -11.09
C GLN A 164 34.01 -10.68 -11.01
N LEU A 165 33.35 -11.76 -11.43
CA LEU A 165 33.91 -13.10 -11.51
C LEU A 165 33.70 -13.65 -12.93
N PRO A 166 34.52 -14.62 -13.39
CA PRO A 166 34.34 -15.22 -14.69
C PRO A 166 32.91 -15.77 -14.92
N PRO A 167 32.47 -15.91 -16.18
CA PRO A 167 31.14 -16.40 -16.48
C PRO A 167 30.87 -17.78 -15.87
N PRO A 168 29.63 -18.03 -15.40
CA PRO A 168 29.26 -19.30 -14.83
C PRO A 168 29.22 -20.38 -15.91
N THR A 169 29.44 -21.62 -15.50
CA THR A 169 29.16 -22.80 -16.33
C THR A 169 27.66 -23.04 -16.47
N THR A 170 27.26 -23.80 -17.49
CA THR A 170 25.85 -24.21 -17.67
C THR A 170 25.29 -24.96 -16.45
N ALA A 171 26.11 -25.80 -15.81
CA ALA A 171 25.71 -26.55 -14.62
C ALA A 171 25.44 -25.63 -13.42
N GLU A 172 26.25 -24.57 -13.25
CA GLU A 172 26.07 -23.59 -12.18
C GLU A 172 24.80 -22.76 -12.36
N LEU A 173 24.51 -22.30 -13.59
CA LEU A 173 23.27 -21.60 -13.87
C LEU A 173 22.05 -22.51 -13.66
N GLN A 174 22.09 -23.76 -14.14
CA GLN A 174 21.01 -24.72 -13.94
C GLN A 174 20.76 -25.01 -12.46
N TYR A 175 21.84 -25.10 -11.66
CA TYR A 175 21.74 -25.22 -10.21
C TYR A 175 20.97 -24.04 -9.61
N LEU A 176 21.36 -22.79 -9.94
CA LEU A 176 20.68 -21.60 -9.44
C LEU A 176 19.20 -21.57 -9.85
N MET A 177 18.92 -21.82 -11.12
CA MET A 177 17.57 -21.80 -11.69
C MET A 177 16.62 -22.77 -10.99
N LYS A 178 17.11 -23.98 -10.68
CA LYS A 178 16.35 -25.01 -9.95
C LYS A 178 15.95 -24.56 -8.54
N HIS A 179 16.79 -23.77 -7.87
CA HIS A 179 16.53 -23.32 -6.50
C HIS A 179 15.60 -22.11 -6.44
N ILE A 180 15.70 -21.16 -7.37
CA ILE A 180 14.82 -19.99 -7.42
C ILE A 180 13.36 -20.42 -7.60
N GLY A 181 13.08 -21.33 -8.53
CA GLY A 181 11.74 -21.83 -8.80
C GLY A 181 11.22 -21.44 -10.18
N ARG A 182 9.93 -21.12 -10.27
CA ARG A 182 9.25 -20.85 -11.54
C ARG A 182 9.26 -19.35 -11.84
N PHE A 183 9.37 -19.02 -13.12
CA PHE A 183 9.22 -17.66 -13.64
C PHE A 183 7.88 -17.57 -14.36
N GLY A 184 7.23 -16.41 -14.23
CA GLY A 184 6.07 -16.03 -15.01
C GLY A 184 6.39 -15.92 -16.50
N ALA A 185 5.34 -15.73 -17.30
CA ALA A 185 5.45 -15.55 -18.74
C ALA A 185 6.24 -14.28 -19.11
N ASP A 186 6.20 -13.26 -18.25
CA ASP A 186 6.96 -12.01 -18.36
C ASP A 186 8.44 -12.15 -17.95
N GLY A 187 8.88 -13.35 -17.59
CA GLY A 187 10.24 -13.62 -17.13
C GLY A 187 10.55 -13.13 -15.72
N ARG A 188 9.55 -12.68 -14.95
CA ARG A 188 9.71 -12.31 -13.55
C ARG A 188 9.39 -13.49 -12.62
N GLY A 189 10.08 -13.52 -11.50
CA GLY A 189 9.81 -14.43 -10.40
C GLY A 189 10.33 -13.83 -9.11
N CYS A 190 10.13 -14.54 -8.02
CA CYS A 190 10.65 -14.16 -6.72
C CYS A 190 11.38 -15.35 -6.10
N VAL A 191 12.22 -15.06 -5.11
CA VAL A 191 12.92 -16.10 -4.36
C VAL A 191 12.00 -16.53 -3.22
N ALA A 192 11.61 -17.80 -3.24
CA ALA A 192 10.65 -18.36 -2.29
C ALA A 192 10.98 -17.98 -0.83
N ASN A 193 9.96 -17.55 -0.08
CA ASN A 193 10.05 -17.17 1.33
C ASN A 193 11.01 -16.00 1.64
N THR A 194 11.30 -15.14 0.65
CA THR A 194 12.08 -13.90 0.86
C THR A 194 11.42 -12.72 0.16
N ALA A 195 11.92 -11.51 0.40
CA ALA A 195 11.51 -10.32 -0.32
C ALA A 195 12.25 -10.10 -1.65
N HIS A 196 13.11 -11.04 -2.07
CA HIS A 196 13.98 -10.89 -3.23
C HIS A 196 13.27 -11.20 -4.55
N ARG A 197 13.71 -10.52 -5.60
CA ARG A 197 13.19 -10.68 -6.97
C ARG A 197 14.18 -11.43 -7.82
N ALA A 198 13.66 -12.18 -8.79
CA ALA A 198 14.43 -12.84 -9.83
C ALA A 198 13.88 -12.46 -11.21
N SER A 199 14.74 -12.25 -12.19
CA SER A 199 14.35 -12.00 -13.57
C SER A 199 15.22 -12.85 -14.48
N VAL A 200 14.59 -13.74 -15.25
CA VAL A 200 15.30 -14.67 -16.14
C VAL A 200 15.58 -14.02 -17.48
N TRP A 201 16.81 -14.18 -17.95
CA TRP A 201 17.22 -13.86 -19.31
C TRP A 201 16.91 -15.05 -20.20
N ARG A 202 16.09 -14.84 -21.22
CA ARG A 202 15.71 -15.90 -22.17
C ARG A 202 16.34 -15.65 -23.54
N GLY A 203 16.88 -16.71 -24.12
CA GLY A 203 17.29 -16.71 -25.52
C GLY A 203 16.09 -16.80 -26.47
N ARG A 204 16.38 -16.83 -27.77
CA ARG A 204 15.36 -16.79 -28.83
C ARG A 204 14.38 -17.97 -28.77
N HIS A 205 14.83 -19.12 -28.26
CA HIS A 205 14.01 -20.33 -28.15
C HIS A 205 13.43 -20.50 -26.74
N GLY A 206 13.53 -19.48 -25.87
CA GLY A 206 13.00 -19.48 -24.51
C GLY A 206 13.93 -20.13 -23.47
N GLU A 207 15.10 -20.62 -23.89
CA GLU A 207 16.12 -21.18 -23.02
C GLU A 207 16.62 -20.13 -22.01
N ALA A 208 16.83 -20.52 -20.76
CA ALA A 208 17.35 -19.61 -19.75
C ALA A 208 18.86 -19.44 -19.92
N LEU A 209 19.28 -18.21 -20.24
CA LEU A 209 20.68 -17.82 -20.44
C LEU A 209 21.28 -17.16 -19.20
N GLY A 210 20.46 -16.67 -18.28
CA GLY A 210 20.92 -16.01 -17.07
C GLY A 210 19.80 -15.58 -16.15
N VAL A 211 20.16 -15.01 -15.00
CA VAL A 211 19.24 -14.43 -14.02
C VAL A 211 19.83 -13.16 -13.43
N THR A 212 18.99 -12.12 -13.30
CA THR A 212 19.24 -10.98 -12.41
C THR A 212 18.44 -11.17 -11.12
N LEU A 213 19.13 -11.16 -9.98
CA LEU A 213 18.55 -11.25 -8.64
C LEU A 213 18.66 -9.89 -7.95
N ARG A 214 17.55 -9.37 -7.44
CA ARG A 214 17.52 -8.10 -6.68
C ARG A 214 17.16 -8.36 -5.23
N VAL A 215 18.00 -7.86 -4.32
CA VAL A 215 17.86 -8.05 -2.87
C VAL A 215 16.82 -7.08 -2.34
N GLY A 216 15.59 -7.55 -2.17
CA GLY A 216 14.54 -6.82 -1.46
C GLY A 216 14.75 -6.85 0.06
N ARG A 217 14.42 -5.75 0.74
CA ARG A 217 14.54 -5.59 2.20
C ARG A 217 13.30 -4.95 2.79
N TYR A 218 12.97 -5.32 4.03
CA TYR A 218 12.03 -4.57 4.86
C TYR A 218 12.80 -3.54 5.68
N VAL A 219 12.42 -2.27 5.57
CA VAL A 219 13.08 -1.15 6.25
C VAL A 219 12.05 -0.43 7.12
N PRO A 220 11.98 -0.74 8.44
CA PRO A 220 11.02 -0.13 9.35
C PRO A 220 11.22 1.39 9.45
N GLY A 221 10.12 2.13 9.32
CA GLY A 221 10.11 3.59 9.41
C GLY A 221 10.53 4.30 8.13
N ALA A 222 10.65 3.61 6.99
CA ALA A 222 10.90 4.23 5.69
C ALA A 222 9.76 5.17 5.25
N ALA A 223 8.53 4.92 5.70
CA ALA A 223 7.33 5.69 5.36
C ALA A 223 6.75 6.43 6.57
N ARG A 224 7.59 6.82 7.54
CA ARG A 224 7.18 7.47 8.80
C ARG A 224 6.37 8.74 8.58
N ALA A 225 6.73 9.56 7.59
CA ALA A 225 5.99 10.77 7.24
C ALA A 225 4.64 10.45 6.57
N LEU A 226 4.50 9.29 5.92
CA LEU A 226 3.31 8.95 5.15
C LEU A 226 2.25 8.21 5.99
N LEU A 227 2.67 7.49 7.03
CA LEU A 227 1.76 6.71 7.87
C LEU A 227 0.60 7.54 8.49
N PRO A 228 0.82 8.76 9.03
CA PRO A 228 -0.27 9.59 9.52
C PRO A 228 -1.25 10.04 8.43
N LEU A 229 -0.80 10.17 7.18
CA LEU A 229 -1.65 10.53 6.03
C LEU A 229 -2.49 9.33 5.59
N ALA A 230 -1.86 8.16 5.47
CA ALA A 230 -2.53 6.92 5.12
C ALA A 230 -3.68 6.62 6.09
N ARG A 231 -3.53 6.91 7.39
CA ARG A 231 -4.59 6.78 8.40
C ARG A 231 -5.76 7.75 8.23
N ARG A 232 -5.57 8.86 7.50
CA ARG A 232 -6.58 9.91 7.30
C ARG A 232 -7.35 9.72 5.99
N GLY A 233 -6.75 9.05 5.00
CA GLY A 233 -7.34 8.91 3.67
C GLY A 233 -6.45 8.17 2.69
N SER A 234 -6.97 8.00 1.48
CA SER A 234 -6.28 7.29 0.40
C SER A 234 -5.01 8.03 -0.05
N LEU A 235 -3.92 7.28 -0.27
CA LEU A 235 -2.59 7.78 -0.60
C LEU A 235 -2.06 7.16 -1.91
N LEU A 236 -1.71 8.00 -2.88
CA LEU A 236 -1.05 7.58 -4.12
C LEU A 236 0.43 7.98 -4.13
N ILE A 237 1.31 7.03 -4.43
CA ILE A 237 2.75 7.26 -4.54
C ILE A 237 3.14 7.25 -6.03
N LEU A 238 3.62 8.39 -6.53
CA LEU A 238 4.12 8.55 -7.90
C LEU A 238 5.64 8.48 -7.90
N SER A 239 6.20 7.59 -8.72
CA SER A 239 7.63 7.60 -8.97
C SER A 239 8.06 6.89 -10.25
N LYS A 240 9.26 7.22 -10.72
CA LYS A 240 10.03 6.39 -11.66
C LYS A 240 10.32 5.00 -11.08
N ALA A 241 10.73 4.06 -11.93
CA ALA A 241 11.24 2.76 -11.50
C ALA A 241 12.48 2.93 -10.58
N GLY A 242 12.64 2.04 -9.60
CA GLY A 242 13.83 2.00 -8.73
C GLY A 242 13.89 3.00 -7.57
N MET A 243 12.83 3.78 -7.32
CA MET A 243 12.82 4.82 -6.26
C MET A 243 12.40 4.33 -4.86
N GLY A 244 12.28 3.02 -4.64
CA GLY A 244 11.94 2.47 -3.32
C GLY A 244 10.44 2.38 -2.99
N LYS A 245 9.57 2.44 -4.00
CA LYS A 245 8.10 2.32 -3.85
C LYS A 245 7.66 1.12 -2.99
N THR A 246 8.14 -0.07 -3.34
CA THR A 246 7.83 -1.31 -2.62
C THR A 246 8.28 -1.24 -1.16
N THR A 247 9.43 -0.61 -0.88
CA THR A 247 9.92 -0.41 0.49
C THR A 247 8.95 0.44 1.31
N LEU A 248 8.41 1.52 0.72
CA LEU A 248 7.39 2.36 1.36
C LEU A 248 6.08 1.58 1.57
N LEU A 249 5.62 0.82 0.58
CA LEU A 249 4.40 0.02 0.70
C LEU A 249 4.50 -1.06 1.78
N ARG A 250 5.64 -1.76 1.89
CA ARG A 250 5.88 -2.73 2.98
C ARG A 250 5.78 -2.07 4.34
N ASP A 251 6.40 -0.90 4.52
CA ASP A 251 6.41 -0.17 5.78
C ASP A 251 5.04 0.44 6.12
N LEU A 252 4.30 0.96 5.13
CA LEU A 252 2.93 1.42 5.30
C LEU A 252 1.99 0.27 5.69
N ALA A 253 2.07 -0.88 5.01
CA ALA A 253 1.27 -2.05 5.32
C ALA A 253 1.52 -2.53 6.76
N ALA A 254 2.79 -2.74 7.11
CA ALA A 254 3.18 -3.13 8.46
C ALA A 254 2.76 -2.07 9.49
N GLY A 255 2.95 -0.78 9.21
CA GLY A 255 2.59 0.31 10.13
C GLY A 255 1.09 0.43 10.40
N LEU A 256 0.25 0.25 9.37
CA LEU A 256 -1.21 0.30 9.49
C LEU A 256 -1.78 -0.91 10.22
N ALA A 257 -1.23 -2.10 10.00
CA ALA A 257 -1.66 -3.31 10.70
C ALA A 257 -1.43 -3.25 12.22
N GLN A 258 -0.60 -2.32 12.68
CA GLN A 258 -0.23 -2.10 14.07
C GLN A 258 -1.00 -0.94 14.70
N ASP A 259 -1.97 -0.38 13.97
CA ASP A 259 -2.83 0.64 14.52
C ASP A 259 -3.65 0.09 15.70
N PRO A 260 -3.77 0.83 16.82
CA PRO A 260 -4.58 0.42 17.97
C PRO A 260 -6.04 0.11 17.64
N LEU A 261 -6.60 0.71 16.59
CA LEU A 261 -7.96 0.43 16.10
C LEU A 261 -8.07 -0.91 15.39
N THR A 262 -6.93 -1.59 15.14
CA THR A 262 -6.85 -2.92 14.54
C THR A 262 -7.59 -3.06 13.20
N PRO A 263 -7.35 -2.16 12.24
CA PRO A 263 -8.06 -2.15 10.97
C PRO A 263 -7.76 -3.39 10.13
N ARG A 264 -8.71 -3.73 9.24
CA ARG A 264 -8.56 -4.79 8.23
C ARG A 264 -7.72 -4.27 7.07
N VAL A 265 -6.40 -4.43 7.18
CA VAL A 265 -5.44 -4.11 6.11
C VAL A 265 -5.30 -5.30 5.17
N THR A 266 -5.59 -5.09 3.89
CA THR A 266 -5.45 -6.12 2.85
C THR A 266 -4.51 -5.65 1.75
N VAL A 267 -3.52 -6.49 1.41
CA VAL A 267 -2.55 -6.26 0.35
C VAL A 267 -2.94 -7.10 -0.86
N VAL A 268 -3.15 -6.47 -2.01
CA VAL A 268 -3.24 -7.11 -3.32
C VAL A 268 -1.84 -7.12 -3.92
N ASP A 269 -1.18 -8.26 -3.84
CA ASP A 269 0.24 -8.43 -4.14
C ASP A 269 0.42 -9.13 -5.49
N THR A 270 0.51 -8.33 -6.54
CA THR A 270 0.57 -8.83 -7.92
C THR A 270 1.96 -9.29 -8.32
N SER A 271 2.99 -8.64 -7.77
CA SER A 271 4.40 -8.94 -8.05
C SER A 271 5.01 -9.88 -7.01
N ASN A 272 4.25 -10.27 -5.98
CA ASN A 272 4.73 -10.96 -4.78
C ASN A 272 5.89 -10.23 -4.07
N GLU A 273 5.97 -8.91 -4.22
CA GLU A 273 7.06 -8.11 -3.67
C GLU A 273 6.76 -7.63 -2.24
N ILE A 274 5.49 -7.45 -1.87
CA ILE A 274 5.14 -6.90 -0.56
C ILE A 274 5.12 -7.98 0.51
N GLY A 275 4.60 -9.17 0.20
CA GLY A 275 4.49 -10.27 1.13
C GLY A 275 5.35 -11.49 0.80
N GLY A 276 6.12 -11.46 -0.30
CA GLY A 276 7.01 -12.55 -0.72
C GLY A 276 6.32 -13.61 -1.60
N ASP A 277 7.09 -14.48 -2.23
CA ASP A 277 6.56 -15.47 -3.20
C ASP A 277 5.91 -16.71 -2.58
N GLY A 278 6.18 -16.96 -1.29
CA GLY A 278 5.60 -18.10 -0.57
C GLY A 278 4.10 -17.91 -0.35
N PRO A 279 3.31 -18.99 -0.14
CA PRO A 279 1.87 -18.89 0.10
C PRO A 279 1.54 -18.23 1.46
N ILE A 280 2.47 -18.30 2.41
CA ILE A 280 2.38 -17.59 3.70
C ILE A 280 3.14 -16.26 3.58
N PRO A 281 2.53 -15.13 3.95
CA PRO A 281 3.20 -13.83 3.87
C PRO A 281 4.40 -13.74 4.82
N LEU A 282 5.37 -12.89 4.45
CA LEU A 282 6.54 -12.62 5.27
C LEU A 282 6.14 -12.06 6.65
N PRO A 283 6.79 -12.50 7.75
CA PRO A 283 6.33 -12.21 9.12
C PRO A 283 6.26 -10.72 9.50
N TYR A 284 7.03 -9.85 8.84
CA TYR A 284 6.99 -8.41 9.13
C TYR A 284 5.63 -7.76 8.82
N LEU A 285 4.83 -8.36 7.92
CA LEU A 285 3.48 -7.86 7.60
C LEU A 285 2.49 -8.01 8.77
N GLY A 286 2.82 -8.84 9.78
CA GLY A 286 2.00 -9.01 10.96
C GLY A 286 0.59 -9.47 10.64
N ARG A 287 -0.39 -8.60 10.86
CA ARG A 287 -1.83 -8.90 10.71
C ARG A 287 -2.41 -8.60 9.33
N CYS A 288 -1.61 -8.08 8.40
CA CYS A 288 -2.10 -7.84 7.04
C CYS A 288 -2.64 -9.14 6.43
N ARG A 289 -3.80 -9.03 5.78
CA ARG A 289 -4.26 -10.06 4.83
C ARG A 289 -3.51 -9.83 3.53
N ARG A 290 -3.17 -10.91 2.82
CA ARG A 290 -2.54 -10.82 1.51
C ARG A 290 -3.28 -11.69 0.52
N ILE A 291 -3.65 -11.08 -0.60
CA ILE A 291 -4.23 -11.73 -1.76
C ILE A 291 -3.19 -11.69 -2.88
N GLN A 292 -2.73 -12.86 -3.32
CA GLN A 292 -1.81 -12.96 -4.46
C GLN A 292 -2.63 -12.93 -5.74
N VAL A 293 -2.22 -12.10 -6.71
CA VAL A 293 -2.90 -12.03 -8.00
C VAL A 293 -2.30 -13.11 -8.92
N PRO A 294 -3.10 -14.05 -9.46
CA PRO A 294 -2.57 -15.15 -10.28
C PRO A 294 -1.87 -14.70 -11.56
N ARG A 295 -2.39 -13.64 -12.19
CA ARG A 295 -1.84 -13.02 -13.40
C ARG A 295 -1.98 -11.51 -13.32
N ARG A 296 -1.06 -10.77 -13.93
CA ARG A 296 -1.04 -9.30 -13.82
C ARG A 296 -2.34 -8.66 -14.30
N GLU A 297 -2.88 -9.17 -15.40
CA GLU A 297 -4.14 -8.73 -16.02
C GLU A 297 -5.38 -8.96 -15.14
N ASP A 298 -5.32 -9.85 -14.14
CA ASP A 298 -6.42 -10.11 -13.22
C ASP A 298 -6.52 -9.08 -12.08
N GLN A 299 -5.56 -8.14 -11.96
CA GLN A 299 -5.46 -7.27 -10.80
C GLN A 299 -6.74 -6.46 -10.54
N SER A 300 -7.33 -5.82 -11.56
CA SER A 300 -8.54 -5.01 -11.41
C SER A 300 -9.73 -5.85 -10.90
N ARG A 301 -9.91 -7.05 -11.45
CA ARG A 301 -10.93 -8.01 -10.99
C ARG A 301 -10.70 -8.44 -9.54
N VAL A 302 -9.46 -8.77 -9.19
CA VAL A 302 -9.10 -9.16 -7.81
C VAL A 302 -9.30 -8.01 -6.83
N MET A 303 -8.99 -6.75 -7.21
CA MET A 303 -9.26 -5.58 -6.38
C MET A 303 -10.75 -5.47 -6.02
N ILE A 304 -11.64 -5.68 -6.98
CA ILE A 304 -13.10 -5.65 -6.76
C ILE A 304 -13.54 -6.83 -5.87
N GLU A 305 -13.04 -8.04 -6.15
CA GLU A 305 -13.31 -9.25 -5.38
C GLU A 305 -12.94 -9.07 -3.90
N VAL A 306 -11.78 -8.46 -3.63
CA VAL A 306 -11.33 -8.18 -2.26
C VAL A 306 -12.33 -7.31 -1.51
N ILE A 307 -12.87 -6.28 -2.15
CA ILE A 307 -13.87 -5.43 -1.50
C ILE A 307 -15.16 -6.19 -1.21
N GLN A 308 -15.62 -7.00 -2.17
CA GLN A 308 -16.85 -7.78 -2.03
C GLN A 308 -16.76 -8.84 -0.94
N ASN A 309 -15.60 -9.51 -0.81
CA ASN A 309 -15.47 -10.71 0.02
C ASN A 309 -14.72 -10.50 1.34
N HIS A 310 -13.90 -9.46 1.46
CA HIS A 310 -13.01 -9.28 2.62
C HIS A 310 -13.21 -7.97 3.39
N THR A 311 -14.08 -7.08 2.90
CA THR A 311 -14.50 -5.83 3.55
C THR A 311 -13.33 -5.04 4.18
N PRO A 312 -12.22 -4.78 3.45
CA PRO A 312 -11.06 -4.14 4.04
C PRO A 312 -11.34 -2.69 4.45
N ASP A 313 -10.68 -2.23 5.52
CA ASP A 313 -10.61 -0.80 5.83
C ASP A 313 -9.51 -0.12 4.98
N TYR A 314 -8.41 -0.85 4.72
CA TYR A 314 -7.31 -0.42 3.85
C TYR A 314 -7.04 -1.45 2.76
N LEU A 315 -6.97 -0.98 1.51
CA LEU A 315 -6.53 -1.77 0.36
C LEU A 315 -5.20 -1.24 -0.15
N ILE A 316 -4.16 -2.08 -0.10
CA ILE A 316 -2.82 -1.75 -0.56
C ILE A 316 -2.55 -2.47 -1.88
N VAL A 317 -2.17 -1.74 -2.91
CA VAL A 317 -1.89 -2.27 -4.25
C VAL A 317 -0.48 -1.84 -4.67
N ASP A 318 0.32 -2.79 -5.18
CA ASP A 318 1.71 -2.52 -5.54
C ASP A 318 1.83 -1.44 -6.62
N GLU A 319 1.27 -1.68 -7.80
CA GLU A 319 1.33 -0.78 -8.94
C GLU A 319 -0.01 -0.74 -9.68
N ILE A 320 -0.55 0.45 -9.91
CA ILE A 320 -1.70 0.72 -10.77
C ILE A 320 -1.15 1.24 -12.10
N ALA A 321 -1.45 0.53 -13.18
CA ALA A 321 -0.85 0.70 -14.50
C ALA A 321 -1.86 0.64 -15.66
N THR A 322 -3.08 0.16 -15.45
CA THR A 322 -4.11 0.10 -16.52
C THR A 322 -5.34 0.94 -16.21
N GLU A 323 -6.14 1.23 -17.25
CA GLU A 323 -7.38 2.00 -17.14
C GLU A 323 -8.40 1.26 -16.26
N GLU A 324 -8.53 -0.06 -16.42
CA GLU A 324 -9.44 -0.89 -15.62
C GLU A 324 -9.03 -0.92 -14.14
N GLU A 325 -7.73 -0.90 -13.84
CA GLU A 325 -7.23 -0.79 -12.47
C GLU A 325 -7.53 0.60 -11.87
N ALA A 326 -7.48 1.67 -12.69
CA ALA A 326 -7.82 3.02 -12.26
C ALA A 326 -9.32 3.20 -12.02
N GLU A 327 -10.17 2.61 -12.87
CA GLU A 327 -11.62 2.56 -12.66
C GLU A 327 -11.99 1.76 -11.41
N ALA A 328 -11.34 0.61 -11.21
CA ALA A 328 -11.50 -0.18 -9.98
C ALA A 328 -11.11 0.67 -8.76
N ALA A 329 -9.96 1.35 -8.79
CA ALA A 329 -9.53 2.23 -7.71
C ALA A 329 -10.56 3.33 -7.39
N TRP A 330 -11.09 3.97 -8.45
CA TRP A 330 -12.10 5.00 -8.31
C TRP A 330 -13.39 4.46 -7.68
N SER A 331 -13.90 3.33 -8.17
CA SER A 331 -15.10 2.65 -7.62
C SER A 331 -14.92 2.26 -6.15
N ILE A 332 -13.74 1.77 -5.78
CA ILE A 332 -13.41 1.35 -4.42
C ILE A 332 -13.39 2.54 -3.46
N SER A 333 -12.84 3.69 -3.89
CA SER A 333 -12.83 4.90 -3.05
C SER A 333 -14.24 5.41 -2.71
N GLN A 334 -15.24 5.20 -3.58
CA GLN A 334 -16.62 5.59 -3.32
C GLN A 334 -17.27 4.74 -2.22
N ARG A 335 -16.70 3.57 -1.90
CA ARG A 335 -17.20 2.63 -0.89
C ARG A 335 -16.59 2.86 0.49
N GLY A 336 -15.85 3.96 0.68
CA GLY A 336 -15.27 4.33 1.97
C GLY A 336 -14.02 3.54 2.36
N VAL A 337 -13.40 2.82 1.43
CA VAL A 337 -12.15 2.09 1.66
C VAL A 337 -10.96 3.00 1.40
N HIS A 338 -9.98 3.01 2.31
CA HIS A 338 -8.74 3.74 2.11
C HIS A 338 -7.79 2.98 1.20
N MET A 339 -7.47 3.58 0.05
CA MET A 339 -6.57 2.99 -0.92
C MET A 339 -5.15 3.52 -0.78
N ILE A 340 -4.18 2.61 -0.82
CA ILE A 340 -2.76 2.95 -0.86
C ILE A 340 -2.18 2.26 -2.07
N GLY A 341 -1.75 3.04 -3.05
CA GLY A 341 -1.26 2.51 -4.32
C GLY A 341 -0.01 3.21 -4.75
N THR A 342 0.73 2.58 -5.66
CA THR A 342 1.71 3.30 -6.47
C THR A 342 1.28 3.37 -7.93
N CYS A 343 1.79 4.38 -8.63
CA CYS A 343 1.63 4.52 -10.07
C CYS A 343 2.97 4.94 -10.66
N HIS A 344 3.28 4.41 -11.85
CA HIS A 344 4.41 4.89 -12.60
C HIS A 344 4.14 6.33 -13.08
N GLY A 345 5.00 7.26 -12.72
CA GLY A 345 4.85 8.67 -13.06
C GLY A 345 5.89 9.51 -12.34
N GLU A 346 6.34 10.59 -12.97
CA GLU A 346 7.33 11.47 -12.35
C GLU A 346 6.67 12.55 -11.50
N HIS A 347 5.59 13.13 -12.04
CA HIS A 347 4.91 14.31 -11.49
C HIS A 347 3.40 14.23 -11.69
N LEU A 348 2.64 14.92 -10.84
CA LEU A 348 1.18 14.99 -10.87
C LEU A 348 0.64 15.47 -12.22
N GLU A 349 1.28 16.46 -12.82
CA GLU A 349 0.90 17.01 -14.12
C GLU A 349 1.03 15.97 -15.25
N GLY A 350 2.07 15.13 -15.19
CA GLY A 350 2.25 14.04 -16.14
C GLY A 350 1.19 12.96 -16.00
N LEU A 351 0.77 12.66 -14.76
CA LEU A 351 -0.34 11.72 -14.52
C LEU A 351 -1.67 12.25 -15.06
N LEU A 352 -1.92 13.56 -14.93
CA LEU A 352 -3.14 14.20 -15.43
C LEU A 352 -3.27 14.12 -16.96
N GLN A 353 -2.14 14.13 -17.67
CA GLN A 353 -2.08 13.97 -19.13
C GLN A 353 -2.20 12.50 -19.58
N ASN A 354 -1.99 11.54 -18.67
CA ASN A 354 -2.09 10.12 -19.00
C ASN A 354 -3.56 9.70 -19.11
N ARG A 355 -4.04 9.47 -20.34
CA ARG A 355 -5.44 9.12 -20.60
C ARG A 355 -5.93 7.91 -19.80
N ALA A 356 -5.09 6.89 -19.61
CA ALA A 356 -5.50 5.67 -18.90
C ALA A 356 -5.55 5.86 -17.38
N LEU A 357 -4.69 6.74 -16.83
CA LEU A 357 -4.46 6.81 -15.38
C LEU A 357 -4.88 8.14 -14.74
N ASN A 358 -5.28 9.15 -15.52
CA ASN A 358 -5.68 10.45 -14.98
C ASN A 358 -6.92 10.37 -14.08
N LEU A 359 -7.72 9.31 -14.19
CA LEU A 359 -8.84 9.05 -13.28
C LEU A 359 -8.39 8.92 -11.82
N LEU A 360 -7.14 8.47 -11.58
CA LEU A 360 -6.54 8.41 -10.24
C LEU A 360 -6.40 9.78 -9.58
N VAL A 361 -6.52 10.87 -10.35
CA VAL A 361 -6.48 12.25 -9.84
C VAL A 361 -7.75 13.02 -10.21
N GLY A 362 -8.81 12.31 -10.60
CA GLY A 362 -10.14 12.85 -10.89
C GLY A 362 -10.41 13.15 -12.37
N GLY A 363 -9.44 12.91 -13.26
CA GLY A 363 -9.55 13.07 -14.71
C GLY A 363 -9.39 14.51 -15.21
N ALA A 364 -9.42 14.67 -16.53
CA ALA A 364 -9.44 15.96 -17.21
C ALA A 364 -10.42 15.91 -18.40
N ALA A 365 -11.42 16.79 -18.41
CA ALA A 365 -12.44 16.87 -19.44
C ALA A 365 -12.61 18.32 -19.92
N GLN A 366 -13.05 18.50 -21.17
CA GLN A 366 -13.37 19.83 -21.68
C GLN A 366 -14.75 20.28 -21.16
N ALA A 367 -14.79 21.45 -20.53
CA ALA A 367 -16.00 22.11 -20.08
C ALA A 367 -16.24 23.40 -20.88
N PHE A 368 -17.51 23.67 -21.21
CA PHE A 368 -17.93 24.90 -21.87
C PHE A 368 -18.45 25.89 -20.84
N LEU A 369 -17.75 27.02 -20.67
CA LEU A 369 -18.16 28.08 -19.78
C LEU A 369 -19.22 28.97 -20.44
N SER A 370 -20.22 29.36 -19.65
CA SER A 370 -21.13 30.44 -20.02
C SER A 370 -20.36 31.78 -20.12
N ASN A 371 -20.93 32.78 -20.80
CA ASN A 371 -20.29 34.09 -20.89
C ASN A 371 -20.11 34.76 -19.52
N GLU A 372 -21.00 34.48 -18.57
CA GLU A 372 -20.96 35.00 -17.20
C GLU A 372 -19.89 34.29 -16.37
N GLU A 373 -19.88 32.96 -16.39
CA GLU A 373 -18.88 32.12 -15.71
C GLU A 373 -17.46 32.44 -16.20
N ARG A 374 -17.31 32.63 -17.52
CA ARG A 374 -16.04 33.01 -18.16
C ARG A 374 -15.53 34.37 -17.66
N ARG A 375 -16.44 35.34 -17.46
CA ARG A 375 -16.10 36.66 -16.88
C ARG A 375 -15.72 36.54 -15.41
N LEU A 376 -16.48 35.77 -14.62
CA LEU A 376 -16.21 35.57 -13.19
C LEU A 376 -14.86 34.90 -12.93
N ARG A 377 -14.48 33.93 -13.75
CA ARG A 377 -13.22 33.18 -13.62
C ARG A 377 -12.04 33.80 -14.38
N ASN A 378 -12.21 34.99 -14.96
CA ASN A 378 -11.20 35.69 -15.76
C ASN A 378 -10.56 34.82 -16.86
N LYS A 379 -11.36 33.98 -17.54
CA LYS A 379 -10.86 33.10 -18.61
C LYS A 379 -11.07 33.71 -19.99
N THR A 380 -10.07 33.65 -20.86
CA THR A 380 -10.19 34.18 -22.21
C THR A 380 -11.01 33.25 -23.12
N LYS A 381 -10.77 31.94 -23.02
CA LYS A 381 -11.41 30.90 -23.84
C LYS A 381 -12.76 30.48 -23.26
N LYS A 382 -13.72 30.10 -24.13
CA LYS A 382 -15.00 29.52 -23.72
C LYS A 382 -14.88 28.04 -23.32
N THR A 383 -13.85 27.36 -23.81
CA THR A 383 -13.55 25.98 -23.44
C THR A 383 -12.37 25.97 -22.48
N VAL A 384 -12.53 25.30 -21.35
CA VAL A 384 -11.50 25.09 -20.33
C VAL A 384 -11.42 23.60 -20.00
N LEU A 385 -10.28 23.16 -19.46
CA LEU A 385 -10.17 21.82 -18.91
C LEU A 385 -10.59 21.86 -17.44
N GLU A 386 -11.47 20.96 -17.06
CA GLU A 386 -11.91 20.79 -15.68
C GLU A 386 -11.85 19.32 -15.30
N ARG A 387 -11.71 19.08 -14.00
CA ARG A 387 -11.72 17.75 -13.42
C ARG A 387 -13.18 17.28 -13.27
N PRO A 388 -13.60 16.18 -13.95
CA PRO A 388 -14.99 15.71 -13.87
C PRO A 388 -15.35 15.04 -12.54
N TYR A 389 -14.39 14.44 -11.84
CA TYR A 389 -14.65 13.68 -10.61
C TYR A 389 -13.68 14.05 -9.49
N ASN A 390 -14.07 13.84 -8.23
CA ASN A 390 -13.11 13.92 -7.13
C ASN A 390 -12.03 12.85 -7.27
N SER A 391 -10.79 13.22 -6.95
CA SER A 391 -9.68 12.29 -6.88
C SER A 391 -10.01 11.16 -5.89
N PRO A 392 -9.82 9.88 -6.28
CA PRO A 392 -9.95 8.75 -5.35
C PRO A 392 -8.88 8.77 -4.26
N PHE A 393 -7.79 9.51 -4.47
CA PHE A 393 -6.72 9.70 -3.49
C PHE A 393 -6.80 11.09 -2.86
N SER A 394 -6.85 11.12 -1.53
CA SER A 394 -6.82 12.35 -0.73
C SER A 394 -5.42 12.96 -0.72
N PHE A 395 -4.39 12.13 -0.84
CA PHE A 395 -2.98 12.49 -0.79
C PHE A 395 -2.23 11.93 -2.00
N VAL A 396 -1.35 12.72 -2.58
CA VAL A 396 -0.39 12.28 -3.62
C VAL A 396 1.01 12.60 -3.15
N VAL A 397 1.93 11.66 -3.35
CA VAL A 397 3.36 11.82 -3.01
C VAL A 397 4.19 11.56 -4.26
N GLU A 398 4.90 12.57 -4.73
CA GLU A 398 5.87 12.47 -5.81
C GLU A 398 7.26 12.15 -5.25
N LEU A 399 7.81 10.98 -5.53
CA LEU A 399 9.18 10.64 -5.13
C LEU A 399 10.19 11.25 -6.11
N HIS A 400 11.12 12.05 -5.58
CA HIS A 400 12.25 12.59 -6.35
C HIS A 400 13.55 11.81 -6.08
N ALA A 401 13.66 11.23 -4.89
CA ALA A 401 14.74 10.34 -4.49
C ALA A 401 14.21 9.32 -3.47
N ARG A 402 15.01 8.30 -3.12
CA ARG A 402 14.60 7.21 -2.19
C ARG A 402 13.99 7.71 -0.85
N ASN A 403 14.42 8.86 -0.33
CA ASN A 403 13.93 9.44 0.92
C ASN A 403 13.39 10.88 0.79
N ARG A 404 13.28 11.43 -0.43
CA ARG A 404 12.82 12.81 -0.63
C ARG A 404 11.66 12.84 -1.59
N ALA A 405 10.59 13.49 -1.16
CA ALA A 405 9.36 13.56 -1.92
C ALA A 405 8.70 14.94 -1.82
N HIS A 406 7.79 15.21 -2.75
CA HIS A 406 6.82 16.28 -2.63
C HIS A 406 5.45 15.69 -2.30
N LEU A 407 4.84 16.16 -1.22
CA LEU A 407 3.53 15.73 -0.75
C LEU A 407 2.47 16.76 -1.10
N TYR A 408 1.38 16.34 -1.72
CA TYR A 408 0.14 17.10 -1.85
C TYR A 408 -0.87 16.66 -0.79
N VAL A 409 -1.35 17.61 0.02
CA VAL A 409 -2.37 17.41 1.06
C VAL A 409 -3.80 17.68 0.58
N ASP A 410 -3.95 18.23 -0.62
CA ASP A 410 -5.24 18.49 -1.26
C ASP A 410 -5.08 18.26 -2.77
N VAL A 411 -5.26 17.01 -3.20
CA VAL A 411 -5.03 16.58 -4.58
C VAL A 411 -5.99 17.28 -5.54
N ASN A 412 -7.26 17.45 -5.15
CA ASN A 412 -8.25 18.12 -5.99
C ASN A 412 -7.81 19.56 -6.30
N LYS A 413 -7.41 20.34 -5.29
CA LYS A 413 -6.89 21.70 -5.53
C LYS A 413 -5.59 21.71 -6.32
N ALA A 414 -4.72 20.72 -6.10
CA ALA A 414 -3.48 20.61 -6.86
C ALA A 414 -3.76 20.38 -8.35
N VAL A 415 -4.71 19.51 -8.68
CA VAL A 415 -5.15 19.26 -10.05
C VAL A 415 -5.83 20.49 -10.65
N ASP A 416 -6.72 21.14 -9.90
CA ASP A 416 -7.43 22.32 -10.39
C ASP A 416 -6.44 23.46 -10.73
N LEU A 417 -5.38 23.63 -9.93
CA LEU A 417 -4.29 24.57 -10.24
C LEU A 417 -3.51 24.15 -11.48
N ALA A 418 -3.19 22.86 -11.63
CA ALA A 418 -2.47 22.35 -12.79
C ALA A 418 -3.26 22.52 -14.10
N LEU A 419 -4.58 22.30 -14.07
CA LEU A 419 -5.48 22.54 -15.21
C LEU A 419 -5.58 24.03 -15.57
N ASP A 420 -5.40 24.89 -14.58
CA ASP A 420 -5.35 26.35 -14.73
C ASP A 420 -3.96 26.88 -15.14
N GLU A 421 -3.04 26.00 -15.52
CA GLU A 421 -1.64 26.32 -15.89
C GLU A 421 -0.85 27.00 -14.76
N GLN A 422 -1.25 26.77 -13.50
CA GLN A 422 -0.55 27.24 -12.31
C GLN A 422 0.26 26.11 -11.67
N SER A 423 1.39 26.46 -11.03
CA SER A 423 2.21 25.45 -10.37
C SER A 423 1.60 25.04 -9.02
N ALA A 424 1.07 23.81 -8.98
CA ALA A 424 0.59 23.20 -7.76
C ALA A 424 1.74 22.97 -6.75
N LYS A 425 2.89 22.53 -7.24
CA LYS A 425 4.09 22.21 -6.44
C LYS A 425 4.65 23.41 -5.67
N LEU A 426 4.60 24.61 -6.26
CA LEU A 426 5.05 25.84 -5.61
C LEU A 426 4.01 26.40 -4.64
N ASN A 427 2.77 25.92 -4.69
CA ASN A 427 1.72 26.37 -3.82
C ASN A 427 1.80 25.67 -2.46
N ALA A 428 2.38 26.40 -1.52
CA ALA A 428 2.70 25.88 -0.21
C ALA A 428 1.46 25.72 0.71
N ALA A 429 0.25 26.06 0.25
CA ALA A 429 -1.01 25.77 0.94
C ALA A 429 -1.57 24.38 0.62
N ILE A 430 -1.07 23.73 -0.44
CA ILE A 430 -1.56 22.43 -0.92
C ILE A 430 -0.50 21.34 -0.89
N GLY A 431 0.77 21.68 -0.68
CA GLY A 431 1.85 20.70 -0.59
C GLY A 431 3.14 21.19 0.05
N ALA A 432 4.06 20.26 0.27
CA ALA A 432 5.38 20.53 0.84
C ALA A 432 6.39 19.44 0.46
N ALA A 433 7.67 19.80 0.44
CA ALA A 433 8.74 18.81 0.43
C ALA A 433 8.81 18.08 1.78
N VAL A 434 9.03 16.77 1.75
CA VAL A 434 9.10 15.92 2.93
C VAL A 434 10.25 14.91 2.81
N GLU A 435 10.81 14.55 3.96
CA GLU A 435 11.71 13.41 4.10
C GLU A 435 10.91 12.25 4.67
N LEU A 436 10.90 11.11 3.97
CA LEU A 436 9.91 10.06 4.20
C LEU A 436 10.17 9.28 5.49
N SER A 437 11.44 9.12 5.87
CA SER A 437 11.88 8.46 7.09
C SER A 437 11.66 9.27 8.36
N GLU A 438 11.38 10.58 8.23
CA GLU A 438 11.21 11.50 9.34
C GLU A 438 9.73 11.71 9.70
N LEU A 439 9.48 12.47 10.77
CA LEU A 439 8.12 12.90 11.09
C LEU A 439 7.61 13.92 10.07
N LEU A 440 6.29 14.01 9.95
CA LEU A 440 5.66 15.04 9.13
C LEU A 440 6.12 16.45 9.59
N PRO A 441 6.47 17.35 8.66
CA PRO A 441 6.77 18.72 9.04
C PRO A 441 5.58 19.36 9.75
N SER A 442 5.82 20.09 10.85
CA SER A 442 4.75 20.69 11.68
C SER A 442 3.85 21.68 10.91
N ARG A 443 4.31 22.15 9.75
CA ARG A 443 3.49 22.93 8.82
C ARG A 443 2.41 22.08 8.17
N VAL A 444 2.78 20.89 7.66
CA VAL A 444 1.85 19.94 7.03
C VAL A 444 0.84 19.47 8.06
N GLU A 445 1.28 19.15 9.28
CA GLU A 445 0.39 18.78 10.38
C GLU A 445 -0.66 19.87 10.66
N ARG A 446 -0.26 21.14 10.68
CA ARG A 446 -1.18 22.28 10.83
C ARG A 446 -2.18 22.37 9.68
N LEU A 447 -1.76 22.13 8.44
CA LEU A 447 -2.68 22.12 7.29
C LEU A 447 -3.75 21.03 7.43
N LEU A 448 -3.34 19.82 7.84
CA LEU A 448 -4.26 18.71 8.07
C LEU A 448 -5.27 19.01 9.19
N LEU A 449 -4.82 19.59 10.30
CA LEU A 449 -5.72 19.99 11.39
C LEU A 449 -6.76 21.03 10.93
N LEU A 450 -6.35 22.01 10.14
CA LEU A 450 -7.27 23.01 9.59
C LEU A 450 -8.30 22.39 8.62
N GLN A 451 -7.91 21.37 7.86
CA GLN A 451 -8.83 20.60 7.00
C GLN A 451 -9.83 19.80 7.84
N ASP A 452 -9.38 19.16 8.93
CA ASP A 452 -10.26 18.42 9.84
C ASP A 452 -11.31 19.35 10.48
N GLU A 453 -10.90 20.53 10.95
CA GLU A 453 -11.80 21.52 11.54
C GLU A 453 -12.85 22.01 10.54
N LYS A 454 -12.45 22.28 9.30
CA LYS A 454 -13.38 22.67 8.23
C LYS A 454 -14.39 21.55 7.95
N THR A 455 -13.91 20.32 7.83
CA THR A 455 -14.76 19.15 7.57
C THR A 455 -15.75 18.90 8.71
N ARG A 456 -15.31 19.04 9.96
CA ARG A 456 -16.19 18.95 11.14
C ARG A 456 -17.23 20.06 11.18
N LYS A 457 -16.87 21.31 10.86
CA LYS A 457 -17.82 22.43 10.78
C LYS A 457 -18.86 22.21 9.68
N LEU A 458 -18.45 21.73 8.52
CA LEU A 458 -19.36 21.37 7.42
C LEU A 458 -20.35 20.26 7.83
N LYS A 459 -19.87 19.18 8.46
CA LYS A 459 -20.72 18.09 8.96
C LYS A 459 -21.64 18.52 10.12
N GLY A 460 -21.15 19.40 11.00
CA GLY A 460 -21.94 19.96 12.10
C GLY A 460 -23.03 20.93 11.63
N ALA A 461 -22.76 21.70 10.56
CA ALA A 461 -23.75 22.59 9.96
C ALA A 461 -24.82 21.83 9.16
N SER A 462 -24.49 20.67 8.58
CA SER A 462 -25.47 19.78 7.92
C SER A 462 -26.27 18.90 8.90
N GLY A 463 -25.89 18.85 10.17
CA GLY A 463 -26.54 18.04 11.21
C GLY A 463 -27.52 18.81 12.10
N SER A 464 -27.76 20.10 11.85
CA SER A 464 -28.63 20.95 12.67
C SER A 464 -29.90 21.42 11.93
N THR A 465 -30.39 20.64 10.97
CA THR A 465 -31.58 20.99 10.17
C THR A 465 -32.56 19.84 9.96
N GLU A 466 -32.65 18.88 10.88
CA GLU A 466 -33.76 17.92 10.88
C GLU A 466 -34.09 17.44 12.31
N HIS A 467 -35.38 17.51 12.63
CA HIS A 467 -36.08 17.13 13.86
C HIS A 467 -35.92 18.01 15.12
N ASP A 468 -36.75 19.05 15.18
CA ASP A 468 -37.55 19.30 16.38
C ASP A 468 -38.90 19.92 15.98
N ALA A 469 -39.90 19.05 15.81
CA ALA A 469 -41.32 19.40 15.80
C ALA A 469 -42.04 18.30 16.58
N ASP A 470 -42.03 18.51 17.90
CA ASP A 470 -43.16 18.35 18.83
C ASP A 470 -44.23 17.31 18.49
N LEU A 471 -44.32 16.25 19.31
CA LEU A 471 -45.54 15.81 19.96
C LEU A 471 -45.16 15.02 21.23
N GLY A 472 -45.43 15.61 22.39
CA GLY A 472 -45.46 14.90 23.66
C GLY A 472 -46.76 14.11 23.84
N GLU A 473 -46.65 12.94 24.46
CA GLU A 473 -47.66 12.39 25.37
C GLU A 473 -47.05 11.30 26.26
N ASP A 474 -47.65 11.18 27.44
CA ASP A 474 -47.13 10.65 28.70
C ASP A 474 -47.02 9.11 28.83
N LYS A 475 -46.06 8.71 29.68
CA LYS A 475 -46.06 7.67 30.74
C LYS A 475 -46.82 6.33 30.56
N ASP A 476 -46.13 5.20 30.78
CA ASP A 476 -46.11 4.45 32.06
C ASP A 476 -45.35 3.09 31.98
N ASP A 477 -44.64 2.81 33.09
CA ASP A 477 -44.24 1.55 33.74
C ASP A 477 -43.78 0.27 32.98
N ALA A 478 -42.48 -0.01 33.16
CA ALA A 478 -41.91 -1.10 33.97
C ALA A 478 -42.31 -2.59 33.80
N THR A 479 -41.24 -3.40 33.70
CA THR A 479 -41.00 -4.78 34.17
C THR A 479 -41.20 -6.01 33.25
N ALA A 480 -40.08 -6.75 33.16
CA ALA A 480 -39.91 -8.20 33.35
C ALA A 480 -40.06 -9.20 32.17
N LEU A 481 -38.90 -9.85 31.91
CA LEU A 481 -38.67 -11.29 31.75
C LEU A 481 -39.02 -12.03 30.43
N SER A 482 -37.96 -12.65 29.89
CA SER A 482 -37.91 -14.05 29.42
C SER A 482 -38.67 -14.42 28.13
N SER A 483 -37.93 -14.76 27.07
CA SER A 483 -37.63 -16.16 26.71
C SER A 483 -37.14 -16.28 25.26
N ALA A 484 -36.21 -17.20 25.06
CA ALA A 484 -35.75 -17.66 23.78
C ALA A 484 -36.75 -18.68 23.17
N SER A 485 -36.91 -18.63 21.85
CA SER A 485 -37.27 -19.76 20.98
C SER A 485 -36.89 -19.33 19.54
N GLN A 486 -35.82 -19.88 18.97
CA GLN A 486 -35.83 -21.07 18.11
C GLN A 486 -36.99 -21.08 17.11
N HIS A 487 -36.69 -20.76 15.85
CA HIS A 487 -37.37 -21.40 14.73
C HIS A 487 -36.35 -21.80 13.65
N THR A 488 -36.58 -23.03 13.23
CA THR A 488 -35.91 -23.96 12.34
C THR A 488 -35.72 -23.47 10.89
N MET A 489 -34.63 -23.95 10.29
CA MET A 489 -34.41 -24.02 8.85
C MET A 489 -35.45 -24.92 8.18
N ASP A 490 -35.76 -24.63 6.92
CA ASP A 490 -36.11 -25.62 5.91
C ASP A 490 -35.37 -25.29 4.59
N GLU A 491 -34.72 -26.31 4.04
CA GLU A 491 -34.14 -26.38 2.69
C GLU A 491 -35.19 -26.91 1.71
N GLU A 492 -35.26 -26.33 0.50
CA GLU A 492 -35.65 -26.90 -0.81
C GLU A 492 -35.81 -25.66 -1.73
N GLY A 493 -35.05 -25.41 -2.81
CA GLY A 493 -34.70 -26.30 -3.90
C GLY A 493 -35.69 -26.07 -5.06
N TYR A 494 -35.40 -25.15 -5.99
CA TYR A 494 -35.57 -25.27 -7.46
C TYR A 494 -35.38 -23.93 -8.19
N THR A 495 -34.89 -24.08 -9.41
CA THR A 495 -34.25 -23.14 -10.32
C THR A 495 -35.22 -22.50 -11.34
N PHE A 496 -34.82 -21.30 -11.80
CA PHE A 496 -35.07 -20.64 -13.10
C PHE A 496 -36.50 -20.58 -13.69
N LEU A 497 -36.93 -19.36 -14.03
CA LEU A 497 -37.42 -19.02 -15.38
C LEU A 497 -37.33 -17.50 -15.63
N ALA A 498 -37.03 -17.16 -16.87
CA ALA A 498 -36.74 -15.83 -17.39
C ALA A 498 -37.96 -15.18 -18.06
N ASP A 499 -37.77 -13.88 -18.33
CA ASP A 499 -38.25 -13.10 -19.48
C ASP A 499 -39.63 -12.40 -19.48
N ASN A 500 -39.49 -11.11 -19.86
CA ASN A 500 -40.29 -10.34 -20.82
C ASN A 500 -41.49 -9.49 -20.36
N ASP A 501 -41.23 -8.18 -20.32
CA ASP A 501 -41.60 -7.19 -21.36
C ASP A 501 -42.51 -6.01 -20.96
N SER A 502 -42.22 -4.89 -21.64
CA SER A 502 -43.09 -3.75 -21.97
C SER A 502 -43.47 -2.68 -20.92
N GLY A 503 -43.02 -1.44 -21.19
CA GLY A 503 -43.68 -0.19 -20.76
C GLY A 503 -44.98 0.07 -21.55
N PRO A 504 -45.67 1.23 -21.37
CA PRO A 504 -45.14 2.51 -21.84
C PRO A 504 -45.55 3.80 -21.06
N GLN A 505 -44.98 4.91 -21.56
CA GLN A 505 -45.10 6.35 -21.33
C GLN A 505 -46.43 6.99 -20.85
N GLY A 506 -46.31 8.17 -20.21
CA GLY A 506 -47.37 9.19 -20.12
C GLY A 506 -46.96 10.50 -19.43
N ASN A 507 -46.78 11.58 -20.21
CA ASN A 507 -46.53 12.98 -19.83
C ASN A 507 -47.75 13.70 -19.20
N CYS A 508 -47.50 14.77 -18.41
CA CYS A 508 -48.24 16.06 -18.35
C CYS A 508 -47.70 16.92 -17.17
N SER A 509 -46.93 18.01 -17.35
CA SER A 509 -47.27 19.40 -17.75
C SER A 509 -47.88 20.31 -16.65
N ALA A 510 -47.00 21.17 -16.10
CA ALA A 510 -47.11 22.60 -15.75
C ALA A 510 -48.48 23.30 -15.50
N VAL A 511 -48.54 24.15 -14.45
CA VAL A 511 -49.26 25.46 -14.43
C VAL A 511 -48.65 26.43 -13.38
N HIS A 512 -48.29 27.65 -13.85
CA HIS A 512 -48.42 29.03 -13.32
C HIS A 512 -48.87 29.31 -11.85
N SER A 513 -48.65 30.46 -11.18
CA SER A 513 -48.01 31.78 -11.42
C SER A 513 -48.19 32.66 -10.16
N THR A 514 -47.18 33.49 -9.84
CA THR A 514 -47.21 34.93 -9.46
C THR A 514 -48.34 35.50 -8.56
N PHE A 515 -48.00 36.20 -7.45
CA PHE A 515 -48.14 37.67 -7.27
C PHE A 515 -47.85 38.21 -5.84
N ALA A 516 -47.23 39.40 -5.82
CA ALA A 516 -47.34 40.56 -4.91
C ALA A 516 -46.85 40.56 -3.43
N ALA A 517 -46.07 41.61 -3.15
CA ALA A 517 -45.68 42.23 -1.87
C ALA A 517 -46.82 43.16 -1.32
N PRO A 518 -46.64 44.15 -0.39
CA PRO A 518 -45.50 44.54 0.47
C PRO A 518 -45.88 45.00 1.93
N ASN A 519 -44.87 45.52 2.65
CA ASN A 519 -44.88 46.68 3.58
C ASN A 519 -44.98 46.56 5.12
N HIS A 520 -44.28 47.54 5.73
CA HIS A 520 -44.26 48.07 7.10
C HIS A 520 -43.38 47.33 8.13
N ALA A 521 -42.32 47.88 8.73
CA ALA A 521 -41.94 49.19 9.29
C ALA A 521 -42.08 49.26 10.82
N SER A 522 -41.02 49.80 11.42
CA SER A 522 -40.93 50.50 12.72
C SER A 522 -40.68 49.68 14.00
N GLY A 523 -39.77 50.21 14.84
CA GLY A 523 -39.60 49.77 16.23
C GLY A 523 -38.20 49.96 16.82
N ARG A 524 -37.74 51.20 16.98
CA ARG A 524 -36.57 51.53 17.84
C ARG A 524 -36.93 51.31 19.31
N CYS A 525 -36.04 50.74 20.12
CA CYS A 525 -35.73 51.30 21.45
C CYS A 525 -34.35 50.88 21.95
N THR A 526 -33.66 51.86 22.51
CA THR A 526 -32.28 51.92 22.98
C THR A 526 -32.14 51.53 24.46
N GLN A 527 -31.08 50.81 24.84
CA GLN A 527 -30.41 51.00 26.13
C GLN A 527 -28.87 50.91 26.02
N ARG A 528 -28.24 51.98 26.53
CA ARG A 528 -26.82 52.19 26.93
C ARG A 528 -26.45 51.21 28.07
N ARG A 529 -25.21 50.89 28.46
CA ARG A 529 -23.80 51.19 28.15
C ARG A 529 -22.99 50.24 29.07
N ALA A 530 -21.87 49.66 28.63
CA ALA A 530 -20.71 49.41 29.49
C ALA A 530 -19.47 49.22 28.61
N GLY A 531 -18.52 50.16 28.72
CA GLY A 531 -17.31 50.19 27.90
C GLY A 531 -16.20 49.29 28.41
N LYS A 532 -15.47 48.66 27.49
CA LYS A 532 -14.08 48.23 27.65
C LYS A 532 -13.28 48.82 26.48
N GLN A 533 -12.26 49.62 26.79
CA GLN A 533 -11.37 50.24 25.82
C GLN A 533 -10.70 49.19 24.93
N ARG A 534 -10.90 49.29 23.61
CA ARG A 534 -10.13 48.57 22.59
C ARG A 534 -8.91 49.42 22.21
N ARG A 535 -7.71 48.84 22.28
CA ARG A 535 -6.53 49.37 21.56
C ARG A 535 -6.78 49.23 20.05
N PRO A 536 -6.35 50.19 19.21
CA PRO A 536 -6.55 50.08 17.76
C PRO A 536 -5.70 48.95 17.18
N ARG A 537 -6.29 48.19 16.25
CA ARG A 537 -5.58 47.19 15.45
C ARG A 537 -4.58 47.92 14.54
N LYS A 538 -3.30 47.52 14.60
CA LYS A 538 -2.27 47.96 13.64
C LYS A 538 -2.75 47.63 12.22
N THR A 539 -2.51 48.54 11.28
CA THR A 539 -2.81 48.30 9.86
C THR A 539 -1.75 47.39 9.24
N ASP A 540 -2.08 46.69 8.15
CA ASP A 540 -1.15 45.78 7.46
C ASP A 540 0.15 46.49 7.02
N ALA A 541 0.09 47.81 6.78
CA ALA A 541 1.25 48.64 6.46
C ALA A 541 2.23 48.85 7.63
N ASP A 542 1.75 48.72 8.87
CA ASP A 542 2.58 48.83 10.08
C ASP A 542 3.24 47.49 10.43
N LEU A 543 2.54 46.37 10.18
CA LEU A 543 3.11 45.00 10.29
C LEU A 543 4.21 44.76 9.25
N TRP A 544 4.06 45.31 8.04
CA TRP A 544 5.08 45.23 6.99
C TRP A 544 6.36 46.02 7.30
N ARG A 545 6.28 47.11 8.08
CA ARG A 545 7.45 47.89 8.49
C ARG A 545 8.25 47.22 9.60
N GLU A 546 7.58 46.48 10.49
CA GLU A 546 8.21 45.69 11.57
C GLU A 546 8.99 44.48 11.01
N LEU A 547 8.53 43.88 9.90
CA LEU A 547 9.18 42.74 9.25
C LEU A 547 10.46 43.08 8.46
N LYS A 548 10.66 44.34 8.06
CA LYS A 548 11.89 44.77 7.35
C LYS A 548 13.07 45.10 8.26
N GLY A 549 12.85 45.20 9.57
CA GLY A 549 13.93 45.46 10.55
C GLY A 549 14.68 44.21 11.02
N PHE A 550 14.33 43.03 10.50
CA PHE A 550 14.84 41.73 10.94
C PHE A 550 15.59 40.94 9.84
N PHE A 551 15.91 41.57 8.72
CA PHE A 551 16.81 41.02 7.69
C PHE A 551 18.04 41.89 7.52
#